data_AF-A0A0S4XR62-F1
#
_entry.id   AF-A0A0S4XR62-F1
#
_cell.length_a   1.000
_cell.length_b   1.000
_cell.length_c   1.000
_cell.angle_alpha   90.00
_cell.angle_beta   90.00
_cell.angle_gamma   90.00
#
_symmetry.space_group_name_H-M   'P 1'
#
loop_
_entity.id
_entity.type
_entity.pdbx_description
1 polymer ?
#
loop_
_entity_poly.entity_id
_entity_poly.type
_entity_poly.pdbx_seq_one_letter_code
_entity_poly.pdbx_strand_id
1 'polypeptide(L)'
;MEFKNYFSRQVWDLRNVKLRIKKLEVHNEIKQVLSTLAPCLDESSYPLESLELVQQFFTSDDLFNHHIIQTAKDLRIIGIHGNFHRLPNLRVHIQKVNVSPATLIKAIDYWLTRGKEIGTHFSISSCEMLEEEARVLWKAIRTNYIDLVEENQRLIDFSPEPLKIKSRFFSELWFNVVKESGNTWICDLQVRKTRA
;
A
#
# COMPACT_ATOMS: atom_id res chain seq x y z
N MET A 1 -23.25 -12.37 -7.08
CA MET A 1 -24.00 -11.14 -6.78
C MET A 1 -22.96 -10.06 -6.53
N GLU A 2 -22.64 -9.27 -7.56
CA GLU A 2 -21.76 -8.10 -7.44
C GLU A 2 -22.58 -6.93 -6.90
N PHE A 3 -22.23 -6.42 -5.72
CA PHE A 3 -22.85 -5.23 -5.19
C PHE A 3 -22.09 -4.00 -5.71
N LYS A 4 -22.49 -3.48 -6.88
CA LYS A 4 -22.18 -2.09 -7.27
C LYS A 4 -23.23 -1.18 -6.62
N ASN A 5 -23.09 -0.89 -5.34
CA ASN A 5 -24.05 -0.07 -4.61
C ASN A 5 -23.57 1.38 -4.50
N TYR A 6 -24.37 2.28 -5.08
CA TYR A 6 -24.31 3.72 -4.82
C TYR A 6 -24.76 3.96 -3.37
N PHE A 7 -23.81 4.05 -2.43
CA PHE A 7 -24.05 4.29 -1.01
C PHE A 7 -24.33 5.78 -0.71
N SER A 8 -25.38 6.36 -1.29
CA SER A 8 -25.81 7.73 -0.95
C SER A 8 -27.21 7.74 -0.33
N ARG A 9 -27.27 8.03 0.99
CA ARG A 9 -28.44 8.55 1.73
C ARG A 9 -29.64 7.63 2.06
N GLN A 10 -29.45 6.34 2.33
CA GLN A 10 -30.48 5.56 3.05
C GLN A 10 -29.86 4.92 4.30
N VAL A 11 -30.36 5.32 5.48
CA VAL A 11 -30.04 4.70 6.76
C VAL A 11 -30.83 3.40 6.82
N TRP A 12 -30.20 2.29 6.45
CA TRP A 12 -30.79 0.96 6.54
C TRP A 12 -30.84 0.54 8.02
N ASP A 13 -31.99 0.05 8.48
CA ASP A 13 -32.09 -0.64 9.78
C ASP A 13 -31.51 -2.06 9.65
N LEU A 14 -30.17 -2.17 9.63
CA LEU A 14 -29.43 -3.42 9.44
C LEU A 14 -29.20 -4.18 10.76
N ARG A 15 -29.88 -3.83 11.85
CA ARG A 15 -29.58 -4.33 13.21
C ARG A 15 -29.59 -5.86 13.36
N ASN A 16 -30.20 -6.59 12.41
CA ASN A 16 -30.26 -8.06 12.41
C ASN A 16 -29.69 -8.72 11.15
N VAL A 17 -29.01 -7.98 10.27
CA VAL A 17 -28.43 -8.54 9.05
C VAL A 17 -26.98 -8.93 9.32
N LYS A 18 -26.62 -10.18 9.00
CA LYS A 18 -25.24 -10.68 9.00
C LYS A 18 -24.79 -10.93 7.56
N LEU A 19 -24.10 -9.94 7.02
CA LEU A 19 -23.57 -9.95 5.67
C LEU A 19 -22.26 -10.74 5.63
N ARG A 20 -22.20 -11.75 4.75
CA ARG A 20 -20.96 -12.46 4.44
C ARG A 20 -20.32 -11.83 3.22
N ILE A 21 -19.35 -10.97 3.46
CA ILE A 21 -18.67 -10.20 2.41
C ILE A 21 -17.21 -10.64 2.37
N LYS A 22 -16.72 -10.96 1.18
CA LYS A 22 -15.29 -11.26 0.95
C LYS A 22 -14.55 -10.08 0.34
N LYS A 23 -15.25 -9.30 -0.48
CA LYS A 23 -14.71 -8.18 -1.24
C LYS A 23 -15.58 -6.96 -0.98
N LEU A 24 -14.96 -5.87 -0.58
CA LEU A 24 -15.66 -4.62 -0.28
C LEU A 24 -14.97 -3.48 -1.02
N GLU A 25 -15.77 -2.64 -1.65
CA GLU A 25 -15.32 -1.41 -2.31
C GLU A 25 -16.07 -0.24 -1.66
N VAL A 26 -15.34 0.77 -1.19
CA VAL A 26 -15.89 1.90 -0.47
C VAL A 26 -15.47 3.20 -1.13
N HIS A 27 -16.46 4.02 -1.49
CA HIS A 27 -16.27 5.32 -2.15
C HIS A 27 -16.67 6.44 -1.22
N ASN A 28 -15.75 7.37 -0.95
CA ASN A 28 -15.95 8.52 -0.08
C ASN A 28 -16.43 8.15 1.35
N GLU A 29 -16.34 9.08 2.29
CA GLU A 29 -16.83 8.88 3.67
C GLU A 29 -16.40 7.53 4.30
N ILE A 30 -15.18 7.07 3.98
CA ILE A 30 -14.80 5.67 4.19
C ILE A 30 -14.93 5.29 5.66
N LYS A 31 -14.51 6.18 6.56
CA LYS A 31 -14.59 5.94 8.01
C LYS A 31 -16.03 5.72 8.46
N GLN A 32 -16.96 6.56 7.99
CA GLN A 32 -18.38 6.46 8.32
C GLN A 32 -18.96 5.16 7.76
N VAL A 33 -18.74 4.87 6.48
CA VAL A 33 -19.26 3.66 5.83
C VAL A 33 -18.76 2.39 6.52
N LEU A 34 -17.45 2.31 6.80
CA LEU A 34 -16.89 1.15 7.49
C LEU A 34 -17.43 1.01 8.92
N SER A 35 -17.62 2.12 9.64
CA SER A 35 -18.18 2.11 11.01
C SER A 35 -19.65 1.67 11.01
N THR A 36 -20.44 2.08 10.01
CA THR A 36 -21.83 1.64 9.85
C THR A 36 -21.93 0.18 9.41
N LEU A 37 -21.01 -0.28 8.58
CA LEU A 37 -21.02 -1.65 8.06
C LEU A 37 -20.51 -2.67 9.08
N ALA A 38 -19.54 -2.29 9.94
CA ALA A 38 -18.87 -3.21 10.86
C ALA A 38 -19.81 -4.09 11.70
N PRO A 39 -20.89 -3.57 12.34
CA PRO A 39 -21.82 -4.40 13.11
C PRO A 39 -22.62 -5.41 12.27
N CYS A 40 -22.77 -5.11 10.98
CA CYS A 40 -23.57 -5.87 10.02
C CYS A 40 -22.76 -6.98 9.34
N LEU A 41 -21.43 -6.97 9.46
CA LEU A 41 -20.58 -8.02 8.91
C LEU A 41 -20.64 -9.28 9.80
N ASP A 42 -20.81 -10.42 9.16
CA ASP A 42 -20.63 -11.73 9.78
C ASP A 42 -19.14 -11.95 10.06
N GLU A 43 -18.81 -12.64 11.15
CA GLU A 43 -17.42 -12.94 11.53
C GLU A 43 -16.66 -13.69 10.43
N SER A 44 -17.35 -14.53 9.64
CA SER A 44 -16.75 -15.23 8.49
C SER A 44 -16.30 -14.31 7.35
N SER A 45 -16.66 -13.02 7.39
CA SER A 45 -16.16 -12.00 6.46
C SER A 45 -14.72 -11.58 6.77
N TYR A 46 -14.20 -11.87 7.97
CA TYR A 46 -12.90 -11.41 8.41
C TYR A 46 -11.82 -12.51 8.31
N PRO A 47 -10.58 -12.15 7.93
CA PRO A 47 -10.25 -10.91 7.22
C PRO A 47 -10.86 -10.88 5.81
N LEU A 48 -11.23 -9.70 5.34
CA LEU A 48 -11.70 -9.53 3.96
C LEU A 48 -10.62 -10.03 2.98
N GLU A 49 -11.04 -10.76 1.95
CA GLU A 49 -10.14 -11.19 0.89
C GLU A 49 -9.62 -9.99 0.09
N SER A 50 -10.45 -8.96 -0.12
CA SER A 50 -10.05 -7.72 -0.76
C SER A 50 -10.85 -6.53 -0.23
N LEU A 51 -10.17 -5.41 0.02
CA LEU A 51 -10.77 -4.14 0.38
C LEU A 51 -10.24 -3.05 -0.54
N GLU A 52 -11.13 -2.33 -1.20
CA GLU A 52 -10.79 -1.20 -2.07
C GLU A 52 -11.38 0.09 -1.51
N LEU A 53 -10.52 1.09 -1.36
CA LEU A 53 -10.82 2.39 -0.76
C LEU A 53 -10.60 3.47 -1.80
N VAL A 54 -11.68 4.13 -2.24
CA VAL A 54 -11.65 5.17 -3.27
C VAL A 54 -12.07 6.49 -2.64
N GLN A 55 -11.12 7.41 -2.48
CA GLN A 55 -11.41 8.76 -1.98
C GLN A 55 -10.41 9.75 -2.56
N GLN A 56 -10.92 10.85 -3.11
CA GLN A 56 -10.08 11.86 -3.77
C GLN A 56 -9.06 12.50 -2.83
N PHE A 57 -9.45 12.75 -1.57
CA PHE A 57 -8.58 13.37 -0.55
C PHE A 57 -8.71 12.63 0.78
N PHE A 58 -7.63 11.98 1.23
CA PHE A 58 -7.53 11.45 2.58
C PHE A 58 -6.92 12.50 3.49
N THR A 59 -7.59 12.84 4.58
CA THR A 59 -7.15 13.91 5.50
C THR A 59 -6.86 13.42 6.91
N SER A 60 -7.05 12.12 7.20
CA SER A 60 -6.96 11.63 8.57
C SER A 60 -6.15 10.36 8.73
N ASP A 61 -5.12 10.44 9.57
CA ASP A 61 -4.28 9.32 10.01
C ASP A 61 -5.07 8.26 10.78
N ASP A 62 -6.22 8.61 11.34
CA ASP A 62 -7.05 7.68 12.11
C ASP A 62 -7.82 6.68 11.23
N LEU A 63 -7.92 6.93 9.92
CA LEU A 63 -8.64 6.05 9.01
C LEU A 63 -8.00 4.66 8.99
N PHE A 64 -6.67 4.60 8.85
CA PHE A 64 -5.92 3.34 8.78
C PHE A 64 -5.91 2.57 10.10
N ASN A 65 -6.45 3.13 11.19
CA ASN A 65 -6.67 2.42 12.44
C ASN A 65 -7.97 1.58 12.45
N HIS A 66 -8.80 1.69 11.41
CA HIS A 66 -10.04 0.93 11.34
C HIS A 66 -9.75 -0.58 11.19
N HIS A 67 -10.36 -1.41 12.04
CA HIS A 67 -10.08 -2.86 12.10
C HIS A 67 -10.30 -3.59 10.75
N ILE A 68 -11.37 -3.23 10.02
CA ILE A 68 -11.62 -3.76 8.66
C ILE A 68 -10.44 -3.49 7.71
N ILE A 69 -9.82 -2.31 7.79
CA ILE A 69 -8.67 -1.95 6.96
C ILE A 69 -7.44 -2.74 7.40
N GLN A 70 -7.15 -2.76 8.70
CA GLN A 70 -5.96 -3.42 9.23
C GLN A 70 -5.92 -4.93 9.00
N THR A 71 -7.08 -5.57 8.86
CA THR A 71 -7.16 -7.02 8.70
C THR A 71 -7.25 -7.49 7.25
N ALA A 72 -7.63 -6.63 6.30
CA ALA A 72 -7.80 -7.02 4.90
C ALA A 72 -6.55 -7.71 4.31
N LYS A 73 -6.74 -8.79 3.55
CA LYS A 73 -5.63 -9.55 2.94
C LYS A 73 -4.98 -8.81 1.76
N ASP A 74 -5.81 -8.17 0.94
CA ASP A 74 -5.43 -7.36 -0.21
C ASP A 74 -6.12 -6.00 -0.08
N LEU A 75 -5.33 -4.96 0.19
CA LEU A 75 -5.81 -3.60 0.41
C LEU A 75 -5.45 -2.72 -0.78
N ARG A 76 -6.46 -2.17 -1.46
CA ARG A 76 -6.29 -1.19 -2.53
C ARG A 76 -6.74 0.18 -2.07
N ILE A 77 -5.91 1.19 -2.32
CA ILE A 77 -6.18 2.57 -1.94
C ILE A 77 -6.00 3.43 -3.19
N ILE A 78 -7.07 4.07 -3.64
CA ILE A 78 -7.07 4.99 -4.76
C ILE A 78 -7.26 6.40 -4.22
N GLY A 79 -6.24 7.24 -4.42
CA GLY A 79 -6.13 8.59 -3.83
C GLY A 79 -4.89 8.74 -2.95
N ILE A 80 -4.65 9.95 -2.41
CA ILE A 80 -3.39 10.25 -1.70
C ILE A 80 -3.62 10.91 -0.33
N HIS A 81 -2.66 10.60 0.56
CA HIS A 81 -2.11 11.36 1.70
C HIS A 81 -2.41 10.75 3.08
N GLY A 82 -1.71 9.67 3.40
CA GLY A 82 -1.68 9.12 4.75
C GLY A 82 -0.39 8.36 5.04
N ASN A 83 -0.18 8.03 6.31
CA ASN A 83 0.97 7.24 6.78
C ASN A 83 0.86 5.74 6.44
N PHE A 84 0.72 5.41 5.14
CA PHE A 84 0.51 4.03 4.67
C PHE A 84 1.62 3.06 5.12
N HIS A 85 2.83 3.55 5.38
CA HIS A 85 3.94 2.73 5.89
C HIS A 85 3.61 2.01 7.20
N ARG A 86 2.61 2.48 7.95
CA ARG A 86 2.11 1.89 9.20
C ARG A 86 1.08 0.79 9.00
N LEU A 87 0.54 0.60 7.80
CA LEU A 87 -0.48 -0.41 7.51
C LEU A 87 0.09 -1.81 7.80
N PRO A 88 -0.58 -2.64 8.60
CA PRO A 88 -0.08 -3.98 8.93
C PRO A 88 -0.29 -4.99 7.78
N ASN A 89 -1.08 -4.64 6.76
CA ASN A 89 -1.42 -5.53 5.66
C ASN A 89 -0.19 -6.05 4.91
N LEU A 90 -0.22 -7.33 4.54
CA LEU A 90 0.85 -7.94 3.75
C LEU A 90 0.82 -7.52 2.28
N ARG A 91 -0.35 -7.23 1.71
CA ARG A 91 -0.49 -6.79 0.32
C ARG A 91 -1.23 -5.45 0.29
N VAL A 92 -0.53 -4.43 -0.18
CA VAL A 92 -1.09 -3.08 -0.32
C VAL A 92 -0.80 -2.57 -1.73
N HIS A 93 -1.85 -2.13 -2.41
CA HIS A 93 -1.76 -1.46 -3.70
C HIS A 93 -2.24 -0.03 -3.53
N ILE A 94 -1.40 0.94 -3.89
CA ILE A 94 -1.73 2.36 -3.75
C ILE A 94 -1.64 3.00 -5.12
N GLN A 95 -2.74 3.58 -5.60
CA GLN A 95 -2.75 4.38 -6.80
C GLN A 95 -2.65 5.86 -6.42
N LYS A 96 -1.58 6.50 -6.87
CA LYS A 96 -1.28 7.91 -6.62
C LYS A 96 -1.09 8.67 -7.94
N VAL A 97 -1.41 9.96 -7.90
CA VAL A 97 -1.04 10.91 -8.96
C VAL A 97 0.46 11.17 -8.96
N ASN A 98 1.07 11.33 -7.78
CA ASN A 98 2.52 11.57 -7.66
C ASN A 98 3.13 10.81 -6.46
N VAL A 99 4.25 10.14 -6.70
CA VAL A 99 5.05 9.44 -5.71
C VAL A 99 6.35 10.20 -5.48
N SER A 100 6.46 10.91 -4.36
CA SER A 100 7.69 11.63 -4.01
C SER A 100 8.73 10.71 -3.36
N PRO A 101 10.04 10.93 -3.61
CA PRO A 101 11.11 10.20 -2.92
C PRO A 101 11.00 10.26 -1.40
N ALA A 102 10.68 11.43 -0.84
CA ALA A 102 10.52 11.62 0.59
C ALA A 102 9.46 10.69 1.21
N THR A 103 8.39 10.40 0.46
CA THR A 103 7.33 9.49 0.93
C THR A 103 7.82 8.05 1.02
N LEU A 104 8.58 7.60 0.01
CA LEU A 104 9.15 6.25 0.00
C LEU A 104 10.26 6.10 1.02
N ILE A 105 11.15 7.09 1.15
CA ILE A 105 12.20 7.14 2.17
C ILE A 105 11.59 7.00 3.57
N LYS A 106 10.54 7.79 3.87
CA LYS A 106 9.82 7.68 5.15
C LYS A 106 9.29 6.26 5.40
N ALA A 107 8.80 5.59 4.35
CA ALA A 107 8.29 4.23 4.48
C ALA A 107 9.42 3.21 4.72
N ILE A 108 10.50 3.30 3.94
CA ILE A 108 11.67 2.43 4.06
C ILE A 108 12.32 2.63 5.43
N ASP A 109 12.56 3.87 5.87
CA ASP A 109 13.12 4.18 7.18
C ASP A 109 12.26 3.60 8.30
N TYR A 110 10.94 3.74 8.21
CA TYR A 110 10.03 3.16 9.19
C TYR A 110 10.17 1.64 9.27
N TRP A 111 10.28 0.94 8.14
CA TRP A 111 10.44 -0.51 8.10
C TRP A 111 11.84 -0.97 8.55
N LEU A 112 12.89 -0.26 8.16
CA LEU A 112 14.26 -0.55 8.59
C LEU A 112 14.46 -0.31 10.09
N THR A 113 13.72 0.63 10.69
CA THR A 113 13.87 0.98 12.12
C THR A 113 12.97 0.16 13.04
N ARG A 114 11.74 -0.16 12.63
CA ARG A 114 10.76 -0.88 13.44
C ARG A 114 10.56 -2.35 13.06
N GLY A 115 11.16 -2.77 11.95
CA GLY A 115 10.84 -4.03 11.32
C GLY A 115 9.53 -3.96 10.53
N LYS A 116 9.37 -4.96 9.66
CA LYS A 116 8.17 -5.19 8.86
C LYS A 116 8.07 -6.69 8.62
N GLU A 117 6.85 -7.19 8.53
CA GLU A 117 6.62 -8.63 8.37
C GLU A 117 7.17 -9.14 7.03
N ILE A 118 7.87 -10.28 7.06
CA ILE A 118 8.39 -10.94 5.87
C ILE A 118 7.21 -11.37 4.98
N GLY A 119 7.32 -11.12 3.68
CA GLY A 119 6.23 -11.34 2.73
C GLY A 119 5.36 -10.11 2.49
N THR A 120 5.60 -9.01 3.22
CA THR A 120 5.00 -7.70 2.90
C THR A 120 5.37 -7.28 1.48
N HIS A 121 4.38 -6.86 0.72
CA HIS A 121 4.51 -6.26 -0.61
C HIS A 121 3.60 -5.04 -0.74
N PHE A 122 4.22 -3.87 -0.94
CA PHE A 122 3.53 -2.62 -1.25
C PHE A 122 3.86 -2.25 -2.70
N SER A 123 2.82 -2.02 -3.49
CA SER A 123 2.92 -1.60 -4.88
C SER A 123 2.28 -0.24 -5.03
N ILE A 124 3.04 0.75 -5.49
CA ILE A 124 2.60 2.15 -5.55
C ILE A 124 2.67 2.62 -7.00
N SER A 125 1.52 2.71 -7.67
CA SER A 125 1.43 3.13 -9.06
C SER A 125 1.28 4.65 -9.17
N SER A 126 2.04 5.27 -10.07
CA SER A 126 1.98 6.67 -10.46
C SER A 126 1.57 6.78 -11.92
N CYS A 127 0.39 7.32 -12.21
CA CYS A 127 -0.17 7.32 -13.58
C CYS A 127 0.39 8.41 -14.51
N GLU A 128 1.17 9.35 -13.98
CA GLU A 128 1.68 10.51 -14.70
C GLU A 128 3.19 10.70 -14.57
N MET A 129 3.92 9.66 -14.16
CA MET A 129 5.37 9.76 -13.95
C MET A 129 6.12 9.64 -15.28
N LEU A 130 7.02 10.59 -15.53
CA LEU A 130 7.95 10.52 -16.66
C LEU A 130 9.13 9.59 -16.33
N GLU A 131 9.79 9.05 -17.36
CA GLU A 131 10.95 8.17 -17.17
C GLU A 131 12.08 8.85 -16.39
N GLU A 132 12.34 10.13 -16.64
CA GLU A 132 13.36 10.89 -15.90
C GLU A 132 13.00 11.03 -14.42
N GLU A 133 11.72 11.17 -14.09
CA GLU A 133 11.26 11.22 -12.69
C GLU A 133 11.43 9.86 -12.01
N ALA A 134 11.15 8.76 -12.73
CA ALA A 134 11.40 7.40 -12.25
C ALA A 134 12.90 7.16 -11.99
N ARG A 135 13.79 7.65 -12.86
CA ARG A 135 15.25 7.59 -12.68
C ARG A 135 15.70 8.42 -11.48
N VAL A 136 15.19 9.64 -11.34
CA VAL A 136 15.48 10.53 -10.18
C VAL A 136 15.02 9.86 -8.88
N LEU A 137 13.83 9.28 -8.86
CA LEU A 137 13.29 8.55 -7.73
C LEU A 137 14.19 7.38 -7.34
N TRP A 138 14.53 6.53 -8.31
CA TRP A 138 15.38 5.38 -8.09
C TRP A 138 16.76 5.78 -7.56
N LYS A 139 17.38 6.79 -8.17
CA LYS A 139 18.68 7.34 -7.76
C LYS A 139 18.63 7.91 -6.34
N ALA A 140 17.55 8.62 -5.98
CA ALA A 140 17.36 9.16 -4.65
C ALA A 140 17.31 8.05 -3.59
N ILE A 141 16.54 6.98 -3.84
CA ILE A 141 16.49 5.83 -2.93
C ILE A 141 17.85 5.14 -2.83
N ARG A 142 18.50 4.83 -3.96
CA ARG A 142 19.84 4.22 -3.96
C ARG A 142 20.83 5.04 -3.14
N THR A 143 20.84 6.35 -3.35
CA THR A 143 21.80 7.26 -2.69
C THR A 143 21.57 7.31 -1.19
N ASN A 144 20.30 7.33 -0.75
CA ASN A 144 19.97 7.37 0.69
C ASN A 144 20.35 6.07 1.43
N TYR A 145 20.43 4.94 0.72
CA TYR A 145 20.70 3.63 1.31
C TYR A 145 21.97 2.98 0.77
N ILE A 146 22.91 3.77 0.23
CA ILE A 146 24.09 3.27 -0.49
C ILE A 146 24.94 2.30 0.34
N ASP A 147 25.03 2.54 1.65
CA ASP A 147 25.79 1.71 2.59
C ASP A 147 25.10 0.38 2.91
N LEU A 148 23.79 0.31 2.71
CA LEU A 148 22.96 -0.87 2.96
C LEU A 148 22.73 -1.71 1.69
N VAL A 149 23.14 -1.20 0.54
CA VAL A 149 22.96 -1.85 -0.77
C VAL A 149 24.17 -2.72 -1.13
N GLU A 150 23.95 -3.79 -1.90
CA GLU A 150 25.02 -4.66 -2.43
C GLU A 150 26.03 -3.86 -3.27
N GLU A 151 27.33 -4.17 -3.16
CA GLU A 151 28.40 -3.40 -3.80
C GLU A 151 28.25 -3.28 -5.32
N ASN A 152 27.80 -4.35 -5.98
CA ASN A 152 27.51 -4.39 -7.41
C ASN A 152 26.37 -3.45 -7.83
N GLN A 153 25.46 -3.09 -6.92
CA GLN A 153 24.33 -2.20 -7.18
C GLN A 153 24.65 -0.73 -6.89
N ARG A 154 25.79 -0.43 -6.25
CA ARG A 154 26.17 0.96 -5.87
C ARG A 154 26.41 1.88 -7.06
N LEU A 155 26.93 1.33 -8.16
CA LEU A 155 27.35 2.09 -9.35
C LEU A 155 26.31 2.09 -10.48
N ILE A 156 25.25 1.29 -10.35
CA ILE A 156 24.20 1.14 -11.37
C ILE A 156 23.30 2.36 -11.36
N ASP A 157 23.24 3.16 -12.43
CA ASP A 157 22.45 4.41 -12.45
C ASP A 157 20.93 4.20 -12.46
N PHE A 158 20.47 3.18 -13.18
CA PHE A 158 19.09 2.70 -13.19
C PHE A 158 19.09 1.22 -13.60
N SER A 159 18.30 0.37 -12.93
CA SER A 159 18.24 -1.06 -13.24
C SER A 159 16.82 -1.60 -13.19
N PRO A 160 16.49 -2.57 -14.07
CA PRO A 160 15.25 -3.34 -13.97
C PRO A 160 15.24 -4.31 -12.79
N GLU A 161 16.42 -4.65 -12.26
CA GLU A 161 16.54 -5.48 -11.06
C GLU A 161 16.26 -4.66 -9.79
N PRO A 162 15.61 -5.27 -8.79
CA PRO A 162 15.31 -4.58 -7.55
C PRO A 162 16.60 -4.20 -6.81
N LEU A 163 16.65 -2.97 -6.31
CA LEU A 163 17.63 -2.52 -5.34
C LEU A 163 17.41 -3.30 -4.03
N LYS A 164 18.42 -4.04 -3.58
CA LYS A 164 18.35 -4.83 -2.36
C LYS A 164 18.98 -4.03 -1.21
N ILE A 165 18.16 -3.67 -0.24
CA ILE A 165 18.55 -2.90 0.94
C ILE A 165 18.58 -3.84 2.14
N LYS A 166 19.75 -4.02 2.73
CA LYS A 166 19.93 -4.87 3.91
C LYS A 166 19.20 -4.31 5.13
N SER A 167 18.71 -5.20 5.97
CA SER A 167 18.07 -4.85 7.24
C SER A 167 18.53 -5.80 8.34
N ARG A 168 18.38 -5.36 9.59
CA ARG A 168 18.64 -6.17 10.78
C ARG A 168 17.41 -6.96 11.24
N PHE A 169 16.21 -6.55 10.83
CA PHE A 169 14.95 -7.16 11.26
C PHE A 169 14.42 -8.21 10.28
N PHE A 170 14.78 -8.05 9.01
CA PHE A 170 14.48 -8.95 7.90
C PHE A 170 15.72 -8.98 7.02
N SER A 171 15.87 -9.99 6.16
CA SER A 171 17.12 -10.11 5.40
C SER A 171 17.31 -8.93 4.46
N GLU A 172 16.32 -8.65 3.61
CA GLU A 172 16.39 -7.63 2.58
C GLU A 172 15.04 -6.96 2.34
N LEU A 173 15.07 -5.65 2.09
CA LEU A 173 14.00 -4.92 1.43
C LEU A 173 14.36 -4.75 -0.03
N TRP A 174 13.48 -5.20 -0.92
CA TRP A 174 13.63 -5.06 -2.35
C TRP A 174 12.82 -3.85 -2.79
N PHE A 175 13.49 -2.89 -3.40
CA PHE A 175 12.87 -1.71 -3.98
C PHE A 175 13.02 -1.74 -5.51
N ASN A 176 11.93 -1.54 -6.24
CA ASN A 176 11.98 -1.47 -7.70
C ASN A 176 11.13 -0.32 -8.23
N VAL A 177 11.51 0.20 -9.40
CA VAL A 177 10.73 1.17 -10.16
C VAL A 177 10.58 0.63 -11.58
N VAL A 178 9.39 0.16 -11.93
CA VAL A 178 9.10 -0.50 -13.21
C VAL A 178 8.02 0.22 -13.98
N LYS A 179 8.19 0.29 -15.30
CA LYS A 179 7.18 0.83 -16.21
C LYS A 179 6.13 -0.24 -16.46
N GLU A 180 4.87 0.06 -16.19
CA GLU A 180 3.76 -0.87 -16.44
C GLU A 180 3.20 -0.67 -17.85
N SER A 181 2.71 0.54 -18.16
CA SER A 181 2.16 0.90 -19.47
C SER A 181 2.07 2.42 -19.61
N GLY A 182 2.21 2.96 -20.82
CA GLY A 182 2.12 4.41 -21.05
C GLY A 182 3.04 5.22 -20.13
N ASN A 183 2.47 6.14 -19.34
CA ASN A 183 3.14 6.93 -18.29
C ASN A 183 2.90 6.38 -16.88
N THR A 184 2.40 5.15 -16.77
CA THR A 184 2.21 4.46 -15.50
C THR A 184 3.50 3.76 -15.09
N TRP A 185 4.03 4.20 -13.94
CA TRP A 185 5.17 3.58 -13.27
C TRP A 185 4.73 3.00 -11.93
N ILE A 186 5.31 1.86 -11.57
CA ILE A 186 5.06 1.19 -10.31
C ILE A 186 6.33 1.21 -9.48
N CYS A 187 6.20 1.68 -8.25
CA CYS A 187 7.23 1.57 -7.22
C CYS A 187 6.86 0.42 -6.29
N ASP A 188 7.65 -0.65 -6.32
CA ASP A 188 7.44 -1.82 -5.46
C ASP A 188 8.38 -1.79 -4.27
N LEU A 189 7.85 -2.13 -3.09
CA LEU A 189 8.57 -2.35 -1.85
C LEU A 189 8.22 -3.74 -1.32
N GLN A 190 9.21 -4.62 -1.21
CA GLN A 190 8.99 -6.01 -0.78
C GLN A 190 9.95 -6.39 0.34
N VAL A 191 9.41 -7.00 1.39
CA VAL A 191 10.22 -7.51 2.52
C VAL A 191 10.44 -9.00 2.32
N ARG A 192 11.70 -9.40 2.16
CA ARG A 192 12.06 -10.78 1.84
C ARG A 192 13.02 -11.38 2.87
N LYS A 193 12.93 -12.70 3.01
CA LYS A 193 13.95 -13.52 3.65
C LYS A 193 14.90 -14.02 2.57
N THR A 194 16.19 -13.80 2.72
CA THR A 194 17.20 -14.38 1.83
C THR A 194 17.16 -15.89 2.07
N ARG A 195 17.08 -16.69 1.00
CA ARG A 195 17.20 -18.15 1.13
C ARG A 195 18.62 -18.43 1.64
N ALA A 196 18.70 -19.07 2.81
CA ALA A 196 19.94 -19.64 3.33
C ALA A 196 20.35 -20.85 2.49
#